data_AF-W2Z165-F1
#
_entry.id   AF-W2Z165-F1
#
_cell.length_a   1.000
_cell.length_b   1.000
_cell.length_c   1.000
_cell.angle_alpha   90.00
_cell.angle_beta   90.00
_cell.angle_gamma   90.00
#
_symmetry.space_group_name_H-M   'P 1'
#
loop_
_entity.id
_entity.type
_entity.pdbx_description
1 polymer ?
#
loop_
_entity_poly.entity_id
_entity_poly.type
_entity_poly.pdbx_seq_one_letter_code
_entity_poly.pdbx_strand_id
1 'polypeptide(L)'
;MEMRDASAAATGTLVPWVSQKASDRYAWIKWVVEGNLPLSFCESKETRRYTNLAPVSVGTLVSNMEDVTKAVERSIGLDMPTEFGLMFDGWSHGTEHYLAVYACYDGPSGPCYPLLSMAPIMDEPDDQLGAEGHLIAIERFLPFFGKTIEGCKFIVGDNCSVNKRLANMMGVPLVGCASHRLQLAVRDYLTPHEDALEEIQILMRKLRTLKQAAKLRTKTPLLPVLRQATRWSSTFAMLKPDDEEISDLLPSRMTHRKLDGVLSELRCVKSVSKMLQSEGLTLLDARDLFDGLLEARPSMARYLIKVAFNTYLQMSNQNVCVHYTLAPNADIVHSPEFEAAVVKVLAGKQETLVDDEAAILEPFLQREVPPNASAESPSEEEGFAEHILKRRRISSEPPTYKLLRSIPPTSNAVERLFSIARAVLRLERHRLSPMTLEMILFLRINSAYWNVATVDSCV
;
A
#
# COMPACT_ATOMS: atom_id res chain seq x y z
N MET A 1 16.68 -30.68 -39.55
CA MET A 1 15.22 -30.60 -39.39
C MET A 1 14.82 -31.81 -38.56
N GLU A 2 14.99 -31.70 -37.24
CA GLU A 2 14.50 -32.69 -36.28
C GLU A 2 13.23 -32.12 -35.66
N MET A 3 12.11 -32.83 -35.84
CA MET A 3 10.82 -32.47 -35.26
C MET A 3 10.92 -32.61 -33.74
N ARG A 4 10.59 -31.54 -33.02
CA ARG A 4 10.41 -31.54 -31.56
C ARG A 4 8.97 -31.97 -31.25
N ASP A 5 8.82 -32.93 -30.34
CA ASP A 5 7.52 -33.44 -29.90
C ASP A 5 6.68 -32.36 -29.20
N ALA A 6 5.47 -32.18 -29.71
CA ALA A 6 4.43 -31.35 -29.11
C ALA A 6 3.62 -32.17 -28.10
N SER A 7 3.37 -31.61 -26.92
CA SER A 7 2.48 -32.21 -25.93
C SER A 7 1.01 -32.08 -26.37
N ALA A 8 0.35 -33.21 -26.58
CA ALA A 8 -1.07 -33.29 -26.88
C ALA A 8 -1.91 -33.23 -25.59
N ALA A 9 -2.13 -32.01 -25.10
CA ALA A 9 -3.22 -31.72 -24.16
C ALA A 9 -3.86 -30.39 -24.55
N ALA A 10 -4.55 -30.42 -25.68
CA ALA A 10 -5.34 -29.30 -26.19
C ALA A 10 -6.63 -29.16 -25.38
N THR A 11 -6.67 -28.17 -24.50
CA THR A 11 -7.92 -27.45 -24.18
C THR A 11 -7.67 -25.99 -24.52
N GLY A 12 -8.46 -25.47 -25.46
CA GLY A 12 -8.13 -24.29 -26.24
C GLY A 12 -7.88 -23.04 -25.41
N THR A 13 -6.62 -22.60 -25.43
CA THR A 13 -6.19 -21.20 -25.55
C THR A 13 -4.88 -21.22 -26.33
N LEU A 14 -4.65 -20.24 -27.22
CA LEU A 14 -3.44 -20.08 -28.03
C LEU A 14 -2.18 -19.85 -27.17
N VAL A 15 -1.69 -20.86 -26.46
CA VAL A 15 -0.37 -20.85 -25.80
C VAL A 15 0.54 -21.79 -26.60
N PRO A 16 1.32 -21.29 -27.57
CA PRO A 16 2.13 -22.13 -28.43
C PRO A 16 3.43 -22.54 -27.72
N TRP A 17 3.85 -23.81 -27.88
CA TRP A 17 5.25 -24.26 -27.83
C TRP A 17 6.10 -23.97 -26.58
N VAL A 18 5.56 -24.09 -25.36
CA VAL A 18 6.44 -24.07 -24.17
C VAL A 18 7.09 -25.44 -23.94
N SER A 19 8.40 -25.47 -23.70
CA SER A 19 9.12 -26.71 -23.44
C SER A 19 8.65 -27.42 -22.16
N GLN A 20 8.71 -28.75 -22.13
CA GLN A 20 8.43 -29.52 -20.91
C GLN A 20 9.38 -29.12 -19.77
N LYS A 21 10.65 -28.82 -20.11
CA LYS A 21 11.65 -28.30 -19.17
C LYS A 21 11.16 -27.01 -18.51
N ALA A 22 10.67 -26.04 -19.28
CA ALA A 22 10.16 -24.78 -18.75
C ALA A 22 8.89 -24.96 -17.93
N SER A 23 7.98 -25.84 -18.35
CA SER A 23 6.79 -26.19 -17.58
C SER A 23 7.16 -26.77 -16.20
N ASP A 24 8.15 -27.66 -16.14
CA ASP A 24 8.64 -28.23 -14.89
C ASP A 24 9.32 -27.17 -14.02
N ARG A 25 10.14 -26.29 -14.61
CA ARG A 25 10.79 -25.19 -13.87
C ARG A 25 9.76 -24.21 -13.32
N TYR A 26 8.77 -23.80 -14.11
CA TYR A 26 7.69 -22.94 -13.67
C TYR A 26 6.94 -23.54 -12.49
N ALA A 27 6.58 -24.83 -12.58
CA ALA A 27 5.88 -25.52 -11.51
C ALA A 27 6.69 -25.55 -10.20
N TRP A 28 8.00 -25.81 -10.27
CA TRP A 28 8.88 -25.76 -9.10
C TRP A 28 8.96 -24.38 -8.47
N ILE A 29 9.17 -23.33 -9.28
CA ILE A 29 9.24 -21.93 -8.81
C ILE A 29 7.92 -21.55 -8.14
N LYS A 30 6.79 -21.82 -8.81
CA LYS A 30 5.45 -21.52 -8.30
C LYS A 30 5.18 -22.20 -6.96
N TRP A 31 5.58 -23.47 -6.80
CA TRP A 31 5.38 -24.17 -5.54
C TRP A 31 6.15 -23.55 -4.37
N VAL A 32 7.40 -23.16 -4.61
CA VAL A 32 8.24 -22.54 -3.57
C VAL A 32 7.75 -21.13 -3.24
N VAL A 33 7.39 -20.34 -4.25
CA VAL A 33 6.98 -18.94 -4.11
C VAL A 33 5.58 -18.82 -3.51
N GLU A 34 4.57 -19.45 -4.13
CA GLU A 34 3.17 -19.35 -3.71
C GLU A 34 2.85 -20.26 -2.52
N GLY A 35 3.42 -21.47 -2.53
CA GLY A 35 3.24 -22.47 -1.47
C GLY A 35 4.03 -22.19 -0.20
N ASN A 36 4.88 -21.16 -0.18
CA ASN A 36 5.72 -20.79 0.96
C ASN A 36 6.63 -21.94 1.46
N LEU A 37 7.13 -22.77 0.53
CA LEU A 37 7.90 -23.98 0.85
C LEU A 37 9.41 -23.71 0.90
N PRO A 38 10.20 -24.29 1.82
CA PRO A 38 11.65 -24.07 1.85
C PRO A 38 12.29 -24.39 0.49
N LEU A 39 13.38 -23.71 0.11
CA LEU A 39 14.05 -23.96 -1.17
C LEU A 39 14.48 -25.42 -1.33
N SER A 40 14.93 -26.04 -0.23
CA SER A 40 15.30 -27.46 -0.17
C SER A 40 14.15 -28.44 -0.47
N PHE A 41 12.90 -27.95 -0.55
CA PHE A 41 11.74 -28.75 -0.92
C PHE A 41 11.92 -29.47 -2.27
N CYS A 42 12.58 -28.83 -3.24
CA CYS A 42 12.83 -29.44 -4.56
C CYS A 42 13.85 -30.60 -4.52
N GLU A 43 14.62 -30.71 -3.44
CA GLU A 43 15.60 -31.77 -3.21
C GLU A 43 15.14 -32.86 -2.23
N SER A 44 13.98 -32.67 -1.58
CA SER A 44 13.42 -33.68 -0.66
C SER A 44 13.18 -35.01 -1.38
N LYS A 45 13.62 -36.10 -0.74
CA LYS A 45 13.41 -37.47 -1.24
C LYS A 45 11.92 -37.79 -1.34
N GLU A 46 11.14 -37.36 -0.36
CA GLU A 46 9.70 -37.55 -0.28
C GLU A 46 9.01 -36.77 -1.40
N THR A 47 9.34 -35.49 -1.59
CA THR A 47 8.76 -34.69 -2.69
C THR A 47 9.07 -35.32 -4.05
N ARG A 48 10.33 -35.70 -4.29
CA ARG A 48 10.75 -36.35 -5.55
C ARG A 48 10.08 -37.69 -5.79
N ARG A 49 9.68 -38.41 -4.73
CA ARG A 49 8.95 -39.68 -4.85
C ARG A 49 7.52 -39.50 -5.33
N TYR A 50 6.88 -38.37 -5.00
CA TYR A 50 5.44 -38.17 -5.24
C TYR A 50 5.11 -37.14 -6.33
N THR A 51 6.12 -36.46 -6.88
CA THR A 51 5.95 -35.52 -8.00
C THR A 51 6.33 -36.14 -9.34
N ASN A 52 5.71 -35.67 -10.42
CA ASN A 52 6.08 -36.02 -11.79
C ASN A 52 7.02 -34.97 -12.44
N LEU A 53 7.36 -33.89 -11.71
CA LEU A 53 8.25 -32.84 -12.22
C LEU A 53 9.69 -33.35 -12.32
N ALA A 54 10.39 -33.02 -13.40
CA ALA A 54 11.81 -33.33 -13.52
C ALA A 54 12.60 -32.75 -12.33
N PRO A 55 13.50 -33.54 -11.69
CA PRO A 55 14.28 -33.06 -10.56
C PRO A 55 15.05 -31.77 -10.86
N VAL A 56 15.19 -30.93 -9.83
CA VAL A 56 16.01 -29.72 -9.85
C VAL A 56 16.81 -29.65 -8.55
N SER A 57 17.99 -29.03 -8.61
CA SER A 57 18.73 -28.67 -7.41
C SER A 57 18.27 -27.32 -6.86
N VAL A 58 18.58 -27.03 -5.60
CA VAL A 58 18.35 -25.70 -5.02
C VAL A 58 19.09 -24.63 -5.83
N GLY A 59 20.36 -24.88 -6.19
CA GLY A 59 21.15 -23.92 -6.96
C GLY A 59 20.55 -23.58 -8.32
N THR A 60 20.08 -24.59 -9.07
CA THR A 60 19.40 -24.36 -10.35
C THR A 60 18.05 -23.68 -10.16
N LEU A 61 17.30 -24.01 -9.10
CA LEU A 61 16.03 -23.34 -8.81
C LEU A 61 16.24 -21.84 -8.53
N VAL A 62 17.22 -21.50 -7.68
CA VAL A 62 17.58 -20.12 -7.35
C VAL A 62 18.01 -19.36 -8.60
N SER A 63 18.90 -19.94 -9.43
CA SER A 63 19.31 -19.33 -10.71
C SER A 63 18.12 -19.06 -11.62
N ASN A 64 17.19 -20.01 -11.78
CA ASN A 64 15.99 -19.78 -12.59
C ASN A 64 15.12 -18.65 -12.01
N MET A 65 14.98 -18.59 -10.68
CA MET A 65 14.23 -17.52 -10.02
C MET A 65 14.87 -16.15 -10.27
N GLU A 66 16.21 -16.04 -10.27
CA GLU A 66 16.93 -14.80 -10.58
C GLU A 66 16.66 -14.36 -12.03
N ASP A 67 16.71 -15.29 -12.98
CA ASP A 67 16.48 -14.97 -14.40
C ASP A 67 15.02 -14.58 -14.67
N VAL A 68 14.07 -15.26 -14.01
CA VAL A 68 12.65 -14.88 -14.05
C VAL A 68 12.44 -13.51 -13.39
N THR A 69 13.15 -13.20 -12.31
CA THR A 69 13.08 -11.89 -11.64
C THR A 69 13.50 -10.78 -12.59
N LYS A 70 14.65 -10.92 -13.26
CA LYS A 70 15.11 -9.98 -14.31
C LYS A 70 14.11 -9.85 -15.47
N ALA A 71 13.44 -10.94 -15.85
CA ALA A 71 12.42 -10.89 -16.88
C ALA A 71 11.17 -10.11 -16.41
N VAL A 72 10.74 -10.30 -15.16
CA VAL A 72 9.63 -9.57 -14.54
C VAL A 72 9.96 -8.09 -14.38
N GLU A 73 11.16 -7.74 -13.93
CA GLU A 73 11.64 -6.35 -13.84
C GLU A 73 11.52 -5.63 -15.20
N ARG A 74 12.01 -6.28 -16.27
CA ARG A 74 11.86 -5.76 -17.64
C ARG A 74 10.39 -5.60 -18.06
N SER A 75 9.55 -6.58 -17.77
CA SER A 75 8.13 -6.52 -18.11
C SER A 75 7.42 -5.37 -17.39
N ILE A 76 7.66 -5.21 -16.09
CA ILE A 76 7.13 -4.08 -15.31
C ILE A 76 7.66 -2.77 -15.88
N GLY A 77 8.94 -2.69 -16.23
CA GLY A 77 9.55 -1.49 -16.81
C GLY A 77 8.94 -1.06 -18.16
N LEU A 78 8.53 -2.04 -18.98
CA LEU A 78 7.85 -1.81 -20.26
C LEU A 78 6.41 -1.31 -20.06
N ASP A 79 5.70 -1.85 -19.06
CA ASP A 79 4.32 -1.46 -18.76
C ASP A 79 4.23 -0.12 -18.01
N MET A 80 5.24 0.18 -17.19
CA MET A 80 5.30 1.40 -16.41
C MET A 80 5.54 2.61 -17.34
N PRO A 81 4.77 3.70 -17.24
CA PRO A 81 5.01 4.92 -18.02
C PRO A 81 6.31 5.63 -17.61
N THR A 82 6.69 6.65 -18.38
CA THR A 82 7.82 7.53 -18.01
C THR A 82 7.53 8.34 -16.75
N GLU A 83 6.28 8.68 -16.52
CA GLU A 83 5.82 9.41 -15.34
C GLU A 83 4.96 8.53 -14.45
N PHE A 84 5.35 8.41 -13.19
CA PHE A 84 4.74 7.49 -12.22
C PHE A 84 4.81 8.09 -10.81
N GLY A 85 4.19 7.44 -9.83
CA GLY A 85 4.43 7.70 -8.41
C GLY A 85 5.03 6.50 -7.70
N LEU A 86 5.49 6.71 -6.46
CA LEU A 86 6.01 5.64 -5.61
C LEU A 86 5.18 5.54 -4.33
N MET A 87 4.84 4.33 -3.92
CA MET A 87 4.23 4.04 -2.63
C MET A 87 5.18 3.18 -1.81
N PHE A 88 5.58 3.64 -0.63
CA PHE A 88 6.58 2.94 0.16
C PHE A 88 6.36 3.06 1.67
N ASP A 89 7.01 2.15 2.39
CA ASP A 89 7.11 2.16 3.84
C ASP A 89 8.35 1.36 4.29
N GLY A 90 8.80 1.60 5.51
CA GLY A 90 9.94 0.93 6.12
C GLY A 90 9.50 -0.16 7.10
N TRP A 91 10.21 -1.29 7.12
CA TRP A 91 9.96 -2.35 8.10
C TRP A 91 11.25 -2.93 8.66
N SER A 92 11.37 -2.89 9.99
CA SER A 92 12.46 -3.57 10.70
C SER A 92 12.08 -4.98 11.14
N HIS A 93 12.97 -5.93 10.91
CA HIS A 93 12.86 -7.31 11.40
C HIS A 93 14.21 -7.89 11.80
N GLY A 94 14.34 -8.29 13.07
CA GLY A 94 15.62 -8.76 13.59
C GLY A 94 16.63 -7.62 13.55
N THR A 95 17.73 -7.84 12.82
CA THR A 95 18.83 -6.88 12.63
C THR A 95 18.71 -6.07 11.34
N GLU A 96 17.70 -6.33 10.51
CA GLU A 96 17.55 -5.76 9.17
C GLU A 96 16.45 -4.68 9.14
N HIS A 97 16.63 -3.68 8.28
CA HIS A 97 15.60 -2.70 7.94
C HIS A 97 15.36 -2.72 6.43
N TYR A 98 14.12 -3.00 6.04
CA TYR A 98 13.70 -3.13 4.64
C TYR A 98 12.93 -1.90 4.17
N LEU A 99 13.23 -1.43 2.96
CA LEU A 99 12.34 -0.52 2.22
C LEU A 99 11.48 -1.33 1.27
N ALA A 100 10.17 -1.29 1.44
CA ALA A 100 9.28 -1.79 0.41
C ALA A 100 8.80 -0.64 -0.47
N VAL A 101 8.96 -0.77 -1.78
CA VAL A 101 8.55 0.26 -2.75
C VAL A 101 7.69 -0.35 -3.85
N TYR A 102 6.51 0.23 -4.06
CA TYR A 102 5.60 -0.05 -5.17
C TYR A 102 5.58 1.11 -6.15
N ALA A 103 5.38 0.82 -7.44
CA ALA A 103 5.02 1.85 -8.40
C ALA A 103 3.54 2.21 -8.27
N CYS A 104 3.17 3.40 -8.72
CA CYS A 104 1.78 3.86 -8.85
C CYS A 104 1.61 4.52 -10.23
N TYR A 105 0.80 3.93 -11.11
CA TYR A 105 0.55 4.51 -12.44
C TYR A 105 -0.79 4.05 -13.02
N ASP A 106 -1.30 4.79 -14.01
CA ASP A 106 -2.53 4.43 -14.73
C ASP A 106 -2.22 3.30 -15.72
N GLY A 107 -2.83 2.14 -15.53
CA GLY A 107 -2.81 1.03 -16.48
C GLY A 107 -4.10 0.96 -17.33
N PRO A 108 -4.16 0.04 -18.30
CA PRO A 108 -5.31 -0.09 -19.22
C PRO A 108 -6.63 -0.42 -18.53
N SER A 109 -6.58 -1.06 -17.35
CA SER A 109 -7.76 -1.49 -16.58
C SER A 109 -7.94 -0.71 -15.27
N GLY A 110 -7.22 0.41 -15.12
CA GLY A 110 -7.20 1.21 -13.89
C GLY A 110 -5.80 1.25 -13.26
N PRO A 111 -5.70 1.74 -12.01
CA PRO A 111 -4.43 1.89 -11.33
C PRO A 111 -3.64 0.59 -11.18
N CYS A 112 -2.33 0.67 -11.39
CA CYS A 112 -1.40 -0.45 -11.27
C CYS A 112 -0.38 -0.19 -10.14
N TYR A 113 -0.14 -1.24 -9.34
CA TYR A 113 0.75 -1.22 -8.18
C TYR A 113 1.69 -2.43 -8.14
N PRO A 114 2.62 -2.61 -9.10
CA PRO A 114 3.64 -3.65 -9.00
C PRO A 114 4.64 -3.33 -7.88
N LEU A 115 5.14 -4.37 -7.20
CA LEU A 115 6.24 -4.25 -6.25
C LEU A 115 7.54 -4.04 -7.03
N LEU A 116 8.31 -3.01 -6.69
CA LEU A 116 9.60 -2.71 -7.31
C LEU A 116 10.77 -3.25 -6.50
N SER A 117 10.73 -3.10 -5.17
CA SER A 117 11.79 -3.58 -4.29
C SER A 117 11.28 -3.85 -2.88
N MET A 118 11.91 -4.82 -2.21
CA MET A 118 11.85 -5.02 -0.77
C MET A 118 13.26 -5.31 -0.23
N ALA A 119 14.20 -4.41 -0.53
CA ALA A 119 15.61 -4.59 -0.20
C ALA A 119 15.93 -4.07 1.22
N PRO A 120 16.92 -4.66 1.91
CA PRO A 120 17.52 -4.05 3.09
C PRO A 120 18.21 -2.71 2.70
N ILE A 121 18.17 -1.72 3.60
CA ILE A 121 18.82 -0.39 3.39
C ILE A 121 20.01 -0.17 4.34
N MET A 122 20.42 -1.18 5.10
CA MET A 122 21.62 -1.11 5.94
C MET A 122 22.68 -2.04 5.36
N ASP A 123 23.50 -1.52 4.47
CA ASP A 123 24.66 -2.25 3.92
C ASP A 123 25.94 -1.93 4.73
N GLU A 124 26.04 -0.72 5.31
CA GLU A 124 27.19 -0.25 6.09
C GLU A 124 26.79 0.31 7.48
N PRO A 125 27.70 0.27 8.49
CA PRO A 125 27.42 0.80 9.84
C PRO A 125 27.06 2.29 9.88
N ASP A 126 27.50 3.04 8.86
CA ASP A 126 27.28 4.49 8.73
C ASP A 126 26.08 4.83 7.84
N ASP A 127 25.39 3.82 7.27
CA ASP A 127 24.18 4.03 6.48
C ASP A 127 23.08 4.65 7.34
N GLN A 128 22.60 5.82 6.89
CA GLN A 128 21.54 6.51 7.57
C GLN A 128 20.20 5.93 7.11
N LEU A 129 19.43 5.36 8.04
CA LEU A 129 18.00 5.01 7.92
C LEU A 129 17.08 6.23 7.66
N GLY A 130 17.65 7.31 7.14
CA GLY A 130 17.01 8.57 6.83
C GLY A 130 16.66 8.69 5.35
N ALA A 131 16.25 9.90 4.97
CA ALA A 131 15.73 10.17 3.64
C ALA A 131 16.79 9.96 2.53
N GLU A 132 18.06 10.24 2.80
CA GLU A 132 19.18 10.02 1.87
C GLU A 132 19.36 8.54 1.55
N GLY A 133 19.38 7.68 2.57
CA GLY A 133 19.52 6.23 2.36
C GLY A 133 18.36 5.68 1.53
N HIS A 134 17.13 6.14 1.81
CA HIS A 134 15.97 5.77 0.99
C HIS A 134 16.10 6.27 -0.46
N LEU A 135 16.57 7.51 -0.67
CA LEU A 135 16.76 8.06 -2.01
C LEU A 135 17.81 7.26 -2.80
N ILE A 136 18.95 6.97 -2.18
CA ILE A 136 20.02 6.16 -2.78
C ILE A 136 19.49 4.76 -3.15
N ALA A 137 18.71 4.13 -2.26
CA ALA A 137 18.10 2.83 -2.56
C ALA A 137 17.16 2.90 -3.76
N ILE A 138 16.31 3.93 -3.83
CA ILE A 138 15.40 4.16 -4.97
C ILE A 138 16.17 4.36 -6.27
N GLU A 139 17.22 5.17 -6.26
CA GLU A 139 18.08 5.40 -7.44
C GLU A 139 18.81 4.13 -7.90
N ARG A 140 19.13 3.21 -6.97
CA ARG A 140 19.81 1.94 -7.28
C ARG A 140 18.90 0.94 -8.02
N PHE A 141 17.63 0.78 -7.62
CA PHE A 141 16.77 -0.25 -8.21
C PHE A 141 15.94 0.23 -9.42
N LEU A 142 15.59 1.52 -9.52
CA LEU A 142 14.80 2.03 -10.65
C LEU A 142 15.39 1.71 -12.04
N PRO A 143 16.72 1.69 -12.25
CA PRO A 143 17.33 1.29 -13.51
C PRO A 143 16.99 -0.13 -13.96
N PHE A 144 16.68 -1.07 -13.06
CA PHE A 144 16.22 -2.42 -13.43
C PHE A 144 14.90 -2.40 -14.21
N PHE A 145 14.10 -1.35 -14.02
CA PHE A 145 12.84 -1.10 -14.72
C PHE A 145 12.97 -0.08 -15.86
N GLY A 146 14.20 0.34 -16.19
CA GLY A 146 14.47 1.38 -17.19
C GLY A 146 13.93 2.76 -16.80
N LYS A 147 13.77 3.04 -15.49
CA LYS A 147 13.28 4.32 -14.96
C LYS A 147 14.34 5.05 -14.14
N THR A 148 14.07 6.32 -13.88
CA THR A 148 14.86 7.20 -13.01
C THR A 148 13.93 7.96 -12.06
N ILE A 149 14.51 8.58 -11.03
CA ILE A 149 13.75 9.39 -10.06
C ILE A 149 13.04 10.59 -10.69
N GLU A 150 13.52 11.09 -11.84
CA GLU A 150 12.93 12.23 -12.57
C GLU A 150 11.51 11.93 -13.08
N GLY A 151 11.20 10.65 -13.30
CA GLY A 151 9.87 10.19 -13.66
C GLY A 151 8.87 10.19 -12.50
N CYS A 152 9.34 10.24 -11.26
CA CYS A 152 8.48 10.22 -10.08
C CYS A 152 7.77 11.59 -9.93
N LYS A 153 6.44 11.59 -9.85
CA LYS A 153 5.60 12.80 -9.73
C LYS A 153 4.98 13.00 -8.35
N PHE A 154 4.89 11.94 -7.55
CA PHE A 154 4.36 11.97 -6.20
C PHE A 154 4.87 10.77 -5.41
N ILE A 155 4.80 10.86 -4.10
CA ILE A 155 5.03 9.73 -3.21
C ILE A 155 3.87 9.50 -2.25
N VAL A 156 3.66 8.25 -1.86
CA VAL A 156 2.66 7.83 -0.87
C VAL A 156 3.33 7.05 0.24
N GLY A 157 3.10 7.45 1.48
CA GLY A 157 3.66 6.82 2.67
C GLY A 157 3.02 7.35 3.93
N ASP A 158 3.46 6.88 5.10
CA ASP A 158 3.07 7.55 6.34
C ASP A 158 3.70 8.95 6.44
N ASN A 159 3.14 9.80 7.30
CA ASN A 159 3.59 11.19 7.47
C ASN A 159 4.80 11.31 8.42
N CYS A 160 5.64 10.28 8.52
CA CYS A 160 6.84 10.33 9.35
C CYS A 160 7.85 11.35 8.79
N SER A 161 8.77 11.81 9.64
CA SER A 161 9.75 12.84 9.28
C SER A 161 10.68 12.41 8.14
N VAL A 162 11.00 11.12 8.05
CA VAL A 162 11.86 10.57 6.99
C VAL A 162 11.16 10.69 5.64
N ASN A 163 9.90 10.28 5.53
CA ASN A 163 9.13 10.34 4.29
C ASN A 163 8.87 11.78 3.85
N LYS A 164 8.55 12.68 4.80
CA LYS A 164 8.42 14.12 4.52
C LYS A 164 9.71 14.70 3.95
N ARG A 165 10.86 14.35 4.55
CA ARG A 165 12.16 14.81 4.09
C ARG A 165 12.53 14.25 2.71
N LEU A 166 12.23 12.98 2.45
CA LEU A 166 12.42 12.36 1.14
C LEU A 166 11.57 13.07 0.06
N ALA A 167 10.30 13.39 0.35
CA ALA A 167 9.45 14.18 -0.55
C ALA A 167 10.11 15.50 -0.95
N ASN A 168 10.61 16.24 0.05
CA ASN A 168 11.27 17.51 -0.14
C ASN A 168 12.57 17.38 -0.95
N MET A 169 13.35 16.32 -0.72
CA MET A 169 14.57 16.06 -1.50
C MET A 169 14.25 15.72 -2.96
N MET A 170 13.18 14.97 -3.21
CA MET A 170 12.73 14.62 -4.56
C MET A 170 11.97 15.76 -5.25
N GLY A 171 11.55 16.79 -4.52
CA GLY A 171 10.77 17.91 -5.05
C GLY A 171 9.34 17.52 -5.48
N VAL A 172 8.76 16.49 -4.87
CA VAL A 172 7.43 15.96 -5.22
C VAL A 172 6.48 15.97 -4.02
N PRO A 173 5.15 16.08 -4.23
CA PRO A 173 4.19 16.01 -3.14
C PRO A 173 4.19 14.64 -2.44
N LEU A 174 3.99 14.67 -1.13
CA LEU A 174 3.74 13.48 -0.31
C LEU A 174 2.26 13.41 0.07
N VAL A 175 1.64 12.29 -0.27
CA VAL A 175 0.29 11.94 0.16
C VAL A 175 0.40 11.03 1.37
N GLY A 176 -0.11 11.52 2.50
CA GLY A 176 -0.02 10.82 3.77
C GLY A 176 -1.04 9.69 3.90
N CYS A 177 -0.64 8.56 4.47
CA CYS A 177 -1.52 7.41 4.66
C CYS A 177 -2.76 7.76 5.51
N ALA A 178 -3.96 7.70 4.90
CA ALA A 178 -5.24 7.96 5.56
C ALA A 178 -5.50 6.98 6.72
N SER A 179 -5.10 5.71 6.58
CA SER A 179 -5.23 4.73 7.68
C SER A 179 -4.39 5.13 8.90
N HIS A 180 -3.20 5.70 8.68
CA HIS A 180 -2.35 6.22 9.75
C HIS A 180 -2.97 7.47 10.41
N ARG A 181 -3.51 8.40 9.60
CA ARG A 181 -4.24 9.58 10.11
C ARG A 181 -5.42 9.18 11.00
N LEU A 182 -6.20 8.18 10.56
CA LEU A 182 -7.31 7.62 11.35
C LEU A 182 -6.81 6.93 12.64
N GLN A 183 -5.66 6.25 12.59
CA GLN A 183 -5.08 5.63 13.78
C GLN A 183 -4.68 6.67 14.84
N LEU A 184 -4.06 7.79 14.44
CA LEU A 184 -3.68 8.86 15.36
C LEU A 184 -4.91 9.54 15.96
N ALA A 185 -5.87 9.86 15.11
CA ALA A 185 -7.19 10.37 15.45
C ALA A 185 -7.88 9.55 16.57
N VAL A 186 -7.94 8.23 16.41
CA VAL A 186 -8.56 7.34 17.38
C VAL A 186 -7.74 7.24 18.66
N ARG A 187 -6.42 7.20 18.56
CA ARG A 187 -5.54 7.18 19.74
C ARG A 187 -5.80 8.39 20.62
N ASP A 188 -5.86 9.58 20.03
CA ASP A 188 -6.05 10.82 20.76
C ASP A 188 -7.46 10.86 21.41
N TYR A 189 -8.49 10.38 20.71
CA TYR A 189 -9.84 10.16 21.26
C TYR A 189 -9.88 9.19 22.45
N LEU A 190 -9.05 8.16 22.46
CA LEU A 190 -9.03 7.16 23.55
C LEU A 190 -8.29 7.65 24.81
N THR A 191 -7.52 8.74 24.73
CA THR A 191 -6.73 9.28 25.86
C THR A 191 -7.52 9.41 27.17
N PRO A 192 -8.76 9.95 27.20
CA PRO A 192 -9.55 10.09 28.44
C PRO A 192 -10.05 8.76 29.04
N HIS A 193 -9.86 7.66 28.32
CA HIS A 193 -10.31 6.32 28.69
C HIS A 193 -9.14 5.40 29.04
N GLU A 194 -7.90 5.88 29.01
CA GLU A 194 -6.68 5.06 29.19
C GLU A 194 -6.68 4.24 30.48
N ASP A 195 -7.08 4.83 31.62
CA ASP A 195 -7.15 4.10 32.90
C ASP A 195 -8.12 2.90 32.83
N ALA A 196 -9.31 3.13 32.27
CA ALA A 196 -10.32 2.08 32.08
C ALA A 196 -9.84 1.01 31.09
N LEU A 197 -9.11 1.41 30.04
CA LEU A 197 -8.53 0.49 29.07
C LEU A 197 -7.40 -0.35 29.68
N GLU A 198 -6.59 0.20 30.59
CA GLU A 198 -5.53 -0.53 31.28
C GLU A 198 -6.10 -1.56 32.26
N GLU A 199 -7.21 -1.26 32.95
CA GLU A 199 -7.94 -2.25 33.77
C GLU A 199 -8.30 -3.50 32.95
N ILE A 200 -8.86 -3.30 31.75
CA ILE A 200 -9.18 -4.41 30.83
C ILE A 200 -7.90 -5.10 30.34
N GLN A 201 -6.86 -4.35 29.99
CA GLN A 201 -5.59 -4.92 29.52
C GLN A 201 -4.96 -5.83 30.59
N ILE A 202 -5.00 -5.43 31.86
CA ILE A 202 -4.55 -6.24 33.01
C ILE A 202 -5.38 -7.53 33.12
N LEU A 203 -6.71 -7.42 33.00
CA LEU A 203 -7.59 -8.59 32.98
C LEU A 203 -7.24 -9.54 31.84
N MET A 204 -7.07 -9.02 30.62
CA MET A 204 -6.73 -9.83 29.44
C MET A 204 -5.38 -10.54 29.62
N ARG A 205 -4.37 -9.89 30.19
CA ARG A 205 -3.09 -10.53 30.57
C ARG A 205 -3.30 -11.69 31.54
N LYS A 206 -4.15 -11.51 32.57
CA LYS A 206 -4.48 -12.56 33.55
C LYS A 206 -5.19 -13.74 32.89
N LEU A 207 -6.15 -13.48 32.00
CA LEU A 207 -6.90 -14.53 31.28
C LEU A 207 -6.02 -15.32 30.31
N ARG A 208 -4.89 -14.78 29.85
CA ARG A 208 -3.91 -15.49 29.02
C ARG A 208 -2.99 -16.45 29.80
N THR A 209 -2.98 -16.41 31.12
CA THR A 209 -2.19 -17.35 31.93
C THR A 209 -2.71 -18.77 31.77
N LEU A 210 -1.83 -19.78 31.77
CA LEU A 210 -2.18 -21.18 31.45
C LEU A 210 -3.43 -21.70 32.19
N LYS A 211 -3.49 -21.47 33.51
CA LYS A 211 -4.61 -21.92 34.35
C LYS A 211 -5.91 -21.18 34.05
N GLN A 212 -5.84 -19.86 33.81
CA GLN A 212 -7.04 -19.06 33.53
C GLN A 212 -7.53 -19.26 32.09
N ALA A 213 -6.62 -19.39 31.14
CA ALA A 213 -6.95 -19.73 29.76
C ALA A 213 -7.65 -21.09 29.69
N ALA A 214 -7.21 -22.09 30.46
CA ALA A 214 -7.89 -23.37 30.55
C ALA A 214 -9.33 -23.24 31.10
N LYS A 215 -9.53 -22.44 32.16
CA LYS A 215 -10.85 -22.13 32.70
C LYS A 215 -11.73 -21.31 31.76
N LEU A 216 -11.12 -20.43 30.97
CA LEU A 216 -11.86 -19.59 30.02
C LEU A 216 -12.41 -20.43 28.87
N ARG A 217 -11.63 -21.41 28.37
CA ARG A 217 -12.04 -22.34 27.31
C ARG A 217 -13.24 -23.21 27.69
N THR A 218 -13.51 -23.42 28.98
CA THR A 218 -14.71 -24.15 29.42
C THR A 218 -15.96 -23.27 29.44
N LYS A 219 -15.80 -21.95 29.32
CA LYS A 219 -16.89 -20.99 29.24
C LYS A 219 -17.09 -20.58 27.78
N THR A 220 -16.12 -19.88 27.21
CA THR A 220 -16.19 -19.33 25.86
C THR A 220 -15.15 -19.94 24.91
N PRO A 221 -15.46 -20.06 23.60
CA PRO A 221 -14.44 -20.33 22.58
C PRO A 221 -13.54 -19.13 22.27
N LEU A 222 -13.88 -17.92 22.76
CA LEU A 222 -13.12 -16.70 22.49
C LEU A 222 -11.80 -16.66 23.27
N LEU A 223 -10.79 -16.07 22.65
CA LEU A 223 -9.47 -15.88 23.25
C LEU A 223 -9.26 -14.41 23.66
N PRO A 224 -8.61 -14.15 24.81
CA PRO A 224 -8.29 -12.80 25.24
C PRO A 224 -7.35 -12.11 24.24
N VAL A 225 -7.72 -10.90 23.82
CA VAL A 225 -6.91 -10.07 22.92
C VAL A 225 -6.21 -9.00 23.74
N LEU A 226 -4.91 -8.82 23.54
CA LEU A 226 -4.19 -7.68 24.11
C LEU A 226 -4.24 -6.49 23.18
N ARG A 227 -4.51 -5.32 23.75
CA ARG A 227 -4.32 -4.03 23.10
C ARG A 227 -2.84 -3.81 22.76
N GLN A 228 -2.63 -3.24 21.58
CA GLN A 228 -1.37 -2.75 21.02
C GLN A 228 -1.50 -1.23 20.89
N ALA A 229 -0.61 -0.48 21.52
CA ALA A 229 -0.68 0.99 21.55
C ALA A 229 -0.64 1.62 20.15
N THR A 230 0.06 0.99 19.21
CA THR A 230 0.20 1.46 17.82
C THR A 230 -0.94 1.04 16.90
N ARG A 231 -1.89 0.19 17.35
CA ARG A 231 -2.98 -0.36 16.53
C ARG A 231 -4.31 -0.37 17.27
N TRP A 232 -5.12 0.65 17.06
CA TRP A 232 -6.41 0.87 17.75
C TRP A 232 -7.40 -0.29 17.51
N SER A 233 -7.30 -0.99 16.38
CA SER A 233 -8.14 -2.15 16.06
C SER A 233 -8.01 -3.29 17.09
N SER A 234 -6.85 -3.40 17.74
CA SER A 234 -6.64 -4.33 18.86
C SER A 234 -7.40 -3.90 20.11
N THR A 235 -7.48 -2.58 20.39
CA THR A 235 -8.33 -2.03 21.46
C THR A 235 -9.79 -2.35 21.17
N PHE A 236 -10.25 -2.14 19.94
CA PHE A 236 -11.61 -2.50 19.56
C PHE A 236 -11.89 -3.98 19.77
N ALA A 237 -10.98 -4.87 19.35
CA ALA A 237 -11.13 -6.31 19.51
C ALA A 237 -11.12 -6.73 20.99
N MET A 238 -10.27 -6.09 21.81
CA MET A 238 -10.19 -6.30 23.26
C MET A 238 -11.50 -5.92 23.97
N LEU A 239 -12.19 -4.87 23.50
CA LEU A 239 -13.46 -4.41 24.07
C LEU A 239 -14.68 -5.18 23.56
N LYS A 240 -14.53 -6.01 22.51
CA LYS A 240 -15.62 -6.76 21.88
C LYS A 240 -16.10 -8.08 22.55
N PRO A 241 -15.60 -8.58 23.70
CA PRO A 241 -16.20 -9.79 24.30
C PRO A 241 -17.59 -9.46 24.86
N ASP A 242 -18.60 -9.55 23.99
CA ASP A 242 -19.99 -9.77 24.35
C ASP A 242 -20.12 -11.25 24.74
N ASP A 243 -19.79 -11.60 25.97
CA ASP A 243 -20.21 -12.87 26.55
C ASP A 243 -20.73 -12.61 27.97
N GLU A 244 -22.03 -12.81 28.18
CA GLU A 244 -22.64 -12.81 29.52
C GLU A 244 -21.87 -13.74 30.48
N GLU A 245 -21.21 -14.77 29.95
CA GLU A 245 -20.43 -15.76 30.68
C GLU A 245 -19.11 -15.25 31.29
N ILE A 246 -18.59 -14.12 30.80
CA ILE A 246 -17.37 -13.48 31.30
C ILE A 246 -17.73 -12.25 32.17
N SER A 247 -19.01 -11.90 32.30
CA SER A 247 -19.46 -10.74 33.07
C SER A 247 -18.95 -10.70 34.51
N ASP A 248 -18.85 -11.87 35.17
CA ASP A 248 -18.26 -12.02 36.51
C ASP A 248 -16.77 -11.67 36.60
N LEU A 249 -16.07 -11.66 35.46
CA LEU A 249 -14.63 -11.41 35.36
C LEU A 249 -14.33 -9.97 34.92
N LEU A 250 -15.34 -9.22 34.46
CA LEU A 250 -15.18 -7.86 33.98
C LEU A 250 -14.91 -6.88 35.15
N PRO A 251 -14.26 -5.73 34.89
CA PRO A 251 -14.08 -4.68 35.89
C PRO A 251 -15.42 -4.11 36.39
N SER A 252 -15.35 -3.08 37.24
CA SER A 252 -16.55 -2.48 37.83
C SER A 252 -17.66 -2.18 36.80
N ARG A 253 -18.93 -2.32 37.19
CA ARG A 253 -20.09 -2.02 36.31
C ARG A 253 -20.02 -0.61 35.71
N MET A 254 -19.39 0.33 36.41
CA MET A 254 -19.15 1.70 35.92
C MET A 254 -18.11 1.74 34.80
N THR A 255 -16.98 1.02 34.96
CA THR A 255 -15.95 0.86 33.92
C THR A 255 -16.54 0.22 32.68
N HIS A 256 -17.35 -0.83 32.84
CA HIS A 256 -18.03 -1.52 31.74
C HIS A 256 -18.93 -0.57 30.93
N ARG A 257 -19.86 0.13 31.59
CA ARG A 257 -20.76 1.08 30.91
C ARG A 257 -20.02 2.20 30.19
N LYS A 258 -18.92 2.71 30.78
CA LYS A 258 -18.07 3.74 30.14
C LYS A 258 -17.45 3.19 28.86
N LEU A 259 -16.98 1.95 28.87
CA LEU A 259 -16.35 1.30 27.71
C LEU A 259 -17.36 0.83 26.66
N ASP A 260 -18.58 0.48 27.03
CA ASP A 260 -19.66 0.18 26.08
C ASP A 260 -20.00 1.39 25.20
N GLY A 261 -20.04 2.58 25.81
CA GLY A 261 -20.20 3.84 25.08
C GLY A 261 -19.07 4.05 24.07
N VAL A 262 -17.81 3.89 24.50
CA VAL A 262 -16.63 3.97 23.63
C VAL A 262 -16.71 2.95 22.49
N LEU A 263 -17.06 1.70 22.79
CA LEU A 263 -17.17 0.64 21.80
C LEU A 263 -18.23 0.95 20.74
N SER A 264 -19.38 1.49 21.17
CA SER A 264 -20.45 1.93 20.28
C SER A 264 -19.98 3.04 19.33
N GLU A 265 -19.22 4.01 19.84
CA GLU A 265 -18.66 5.08 19.03
C GLU A 265 -17.60 4.57 18.04
N LEU A 266 -16.74 3.63 18.44
CA LEU A 266 -15.73 3.06 17.55
C LEU A 266 -16.28 2.15 16.42
N ARG A 267 -17.56 1.77 16.44
CA ARG A 267 -18.14 0.90 15.38
C ARG A 267 -18.11 1.57 14.00
N CYS A 268 -18.43 2.85 13.90
CA CYS A 268 -18.37 3.58 12.63
C CYS A 268 -16.91 3.77 12.16
N VAL A 269 -16.01 4.09 13.09
CA VAL A 269 -14.56 4.17 12.85
C VAL A 269 -14.03 2.85 12.28
N LYS A 270 -14.51 1.71 12.81
CA LYS A 270 -14.13 0.38 12.31
C LYS A 270 -14.60 0.15 10.88
N SER A 271 -15.81 0.61 10.54
CA SER A 271 -16.32 0.52 9.18
C SER A 271 -15.45 1.34 8.22
N VAL A 272 -15.14 2.59 8.57
CA VAL A 272 -14.25 3.46 7.78
C VAL A 272 -12.86 2.84 7.64
N SER A 273 -12.27 2.37 8.74
CA SER A 273 -10.94 1.73 8.70
C SER A 273 -10.90 0.48 7.84
N LYS A 274 -11.99 -0.30 7.78
CA LYS A 274 -12.09 -1.45 6.86
C LYS A 274 -12.18 -1.00 5.40
N MET A 275 -12.94 0.05 5.13
CA MET A 275 -13.06 0.61 3.79
C MET A 275 -11.73 1.21 3.31
N LEU A 276 -11.00 1.93 4.16
CA LEU A 276 -9.65 2.41 3.83
C LEU A 276 -8.65 1.27 3.55
N GLN A 277 -8.95 0.05 4.01
CA GLN A 277 -8.15 -1.13 3.75
C GLN A 277 -8.57 -1.87 2.48
N SER A 278 -9.62 -1.49 1.75
CA SER A 278 -9.92 -2.10 0.45
C SER A 278 -9.08 -1.50 -0.68
N GLU A 279 -9.03 -2.20 -1.80
CA GLU A 279 -8.31 -1.77 -2.99
C GLU A 279 -9.17 -0.82 -3.83
N GLY A 280 -8.52 0.02 -4.65
CA GLY A 280 -9.20 0.88 -5.63
C GLY A 280 -9.82 2.16 -5.05
N LEU A 281 -9.58 2.51 -3.78
CA LEU A 281 -9.99 3.81 -3.27
C LEU A 281 -9.15 4.94 -3.86
N THR A 282 -9.80 6.08 -4.08
CA THR A 282 -9.19 7.35 -4.45
C THR A 282 -9.05 8.28 -3.24
N LEU A 283 -8.32 9.39 -3.42
CA LEU A 283 -8.26 10.44 -2.39
C LEU A 283 -9.62 11.09 -2.09
N LEU A 284 -10.50 11.17 -3.10
CA LEU A 284 -11.88 11.64 -2.90
C LEU A 284 -12.66 10.69 -1.98
N ASP A 285 -12.59 9.38 -2.22
CA ASP A 285 -13.28 8.40 -1.37
C ASP A 285 -12.82 8.49 0.09
N ALA A 286 -11.51 8.64 0.30
CA ALA A 286 -10.95 8.81 1.64
C ALA A 286 -11.42 10.12 2.30
N ARG A 287 -11.55 11.21 1.53
CA ARG A 287 -12.10 12.48 1.99
C ARG A 287 -13.56 12.33 2.42
N ASP A 288 -14.39 11.74 1.57
CA ASP A 288 -15.82 11.51 1.84
C ASP A 288 -16.03 10.63 3.07
N LEU A 289 -15.20 9.60 3.25
CA LEU A 289 -15.22 8.75 4.44
C LEU A 289 -14.88 9.52 5.73
N PHE A 290 -13.91 10.45 5.66
CA PHE A 290 -13.56 11.29 6.80
C PHE A 290 -14.61 12.36 7.08
N ASP A 291 -15.16 13.01 6.07
CA ASP A 291 -16.26 13.97 6.22
C ASP A 291 -17.49 13.30 6.83
N GLY A 292 -17.92 12.17 6.27
CA GLY A 292 -19.05 11.41 6.81
C GLY A 292 -18.81 10.90 8.24
N LEU A 293 -17.58 10.56 8.60
CA LEU A 293 -17.23 10.19 9.98
C LEU A 293 -17.36 11.39 10.94
N LEU A 294 -16.88 12.57 10.52
CA LEU A 294 -16.95 13.80 11.30
C LEU A 294 -18.40 14.26 11.50
N GLU A 295 -19.23 14.15 10.47
CA GLU A 295 -20.67 14.45 10.53
C GLU A 295 -21.41 13.48 11.46
N ALA A 296 -21.14 12.18 11.36
CA ALA A 296 -21.80 11.15 12.17
C ALA A 296 -21.34 11.13 13.64
N ARG A 297 -20.14 11.67 13.92
CA ARG A 297 -19.53 11.73 15.26
C ARG A 297 -18.92 13.11 15.56
N PRO A 298 -19.76 14.15 15.78
CA PRO A 298 -19.26 15.46 16.18
C PRO A 298 -18.51 15.42 17.52
N SER A 299 -18.83 14.47 18.41
CA SER A 299 -18.11 14.25 19.67
C SER A 299 -16.64 13.87 19.44
N MET A 300 -16.34 13.12 18.38
CA MET A 300 -14.98 12.76 17.99
C MET A 300 -14.23 13.96 17.42
N ALA A 301 -14.92 14.89 16.74
CA ALA A 301 -14.28 16.08 16.14
C ALA A 301 -13.39 16.82 17.16
N ARG A 302 -13.85 17.00 18.40
CA ARG A 302 -13.07 17.67 19.47
C ARG A 302 -11.74 16.98 19.80
N TYR A 303 -11.62 15.68 19.60
CA TYR A 303 -10.42 14.89 19.91
C TYR A 303 -9.49 14.69 18.72
N LEU A 304 -9.93 15.09 17.52
CA LEU A 304 -9.11 15.06 16.32
C LEU A 304 -8.18 16.29 16.25
N ILE A 305 -8.29 17.22 17.19
CA ILE A 305 -7.55 18.48 17.25
C ILE A 305 -6.15 18.22 17.81
N LYS A 306 -5.10 18.53 17.05
CA LYS A 306 -3.82 18.84 17.68
C LYS A 306 -3.83 20.33 17.99
N VAL A 307 -3.97 20.69 19.26
CA VAL A 307 -3.66 22.05 19.71
C VAL A 307 -2.17 22.23 19.50
N ALA A 308 -1.78 23.06 18.54
CA ALA A 308 -0.44 23.63 18.53
C ALA A 308 -0.30 24.47 19.80
N PHE A 309 0.28 23.87 20.85
CA PHE A 309 0.70 24.61 22.02
C PHE A 309 1.96 25.38 21.62
N ASN A 310 1.78 26.57 21.04
CA ASN A 310 2.81 27.58 21.04
C ASN A 310 2.46 28.62 22.11
N THR A 311 3.30 28.67 23.12
CA THR A 311 3.24 29.55 24.28
C THR A 311 3.37 31.02 23.85
N TYR A 312 2.28 31.69 23.47
CA TYR A 312 2.00 33.13 23.68
C TYR A 312 0.74 33.53 22.90
N LEU A 313 -0.39 33.72 23.61
CA LEU A 313 -1.52 34.62 23.29
C LEU A 313 -2.77 34.20 24.08
N GLN A 314 -2.68 34.24 25.41
CA GLN A 314 -3.83 34.71 26.16
C GLN A 314 -3.78 36.23 26.05
N MET A 315 -4.58 36.84 25.16
CA MET A 315 -5.16 38.20 25.31
C MET A 315 -5.78 38.82 24.04
N SER A 316 -5.96 38.10 22.92
CA SER A 316 -6.80 38.61 21.83
C SER A 316 -7.84 37.58 21.37
N ASN A 317 -9.11 38.02 21.34
CA ASN A 317 -10.23 37.31 20.73
C ASN A 317 -10.08 37.24 19.20
N GLN A 318 -9.14 36.43 18.72
CA GLN A 318 -9.03 36.08 17.30
C GLN A 318 -8.90 34.57 17.13
N ASN A 319 -9.92 33.99 16.50
CA ASN A 319 -10.06 32.64 15.95
C ASN A 319 -8.91 31.66 16.24
N VAL A 320 -9.11 30.80 17.23
CA VAL A 320 -8.30 29.58 17.41
C VAL A 320 -8.56 28.67 16.21
N CYS A 321 -7.59 28.54 15.32
CA CYS A 321 -7.67 27.61 14.20
C CYS A 321 -7.48 26.19 14.74
N VAL A 322 -8.57 25.44 14.79
CA VAL A 322 -8.61 24.06 15.27
C VAL A 322 -8.28 23.14 14.09
N HIS A 323 -7.04 22.66 14.00
CA HIS A 323 -6.62 21.75 12.93
C HIS A 323 -6.92 20.29 13.33
N TYR A 324 -7.95 19.71 12.72
CA TYR A 324 -8.31 18.31 12.91
C TYR A 324 -7.34 17.41 12.12
N THR A 325 -6.80 16.34 12.70
CA THR A 325 -5.90 15.36 12.07
C THR A 325 -6.47 14.77 10.77
N LEU A 326 -7.81 14.71 10.67
CA LEU A 326 -8.54 14.25 9.49
C LEU A 326 -8.94 15.38 8.53
N ALA A 327 -8.79 16.66 8.89
CA ALA A 327 -9.07 17.78 8.00
C ALA A 327 -8.04 17.85 6.86
N PRO A 328 -8.42 18.41 5.70
CA PRO A 328 -7.51 18.52 4.55
C PRO A 328 -6.28 19.40 4.84
N ASN A 329 -6.41 20.39 5.72
CA ASN A 329 -5.36 21.34 6.11
C ASN A 329 -4.75 21.03 7.49
N ALA A 330 -4.77 19.77 7.93
CA ALA A 330 -4.18 19.38 9.21
C ALA A 330 -2.65 19.49 9.17
N ASP A 331 -2.00 19.89 10.26
CA ASP A 331 -0.52 19.98 10.36
C ASP A 331 0.22 18.68 9.97
N ILE A 332 -0.47 17.54 10.08
CA ILE A 332 0.11 16.26 9.70
C ILE A 332 0.24 16.11 8.17
N VAL A 333 -0.66 16.73 7.40
CA VAL A 333 -0.69 16.69 5.93
C VAL A 333 0.50 17.47 5.39
N HIS A 334 1.31 16.83 4.56
CA HIS A 334 2.52 17.43 4.02
C HIS A 334 2.24 18.39 2.87
N SER A 335 1.38 17.98 1.93
CA SER A 335 1.05 18.73 0.72
C SER A 335 -0.46 19.00 0.65
N PRO A 336 -1.01 19.86 1.54
CA PRO A 336 -2.46 20.03 1.69
C PRO A 336 -3.12 20.64 0.44
N GLU A 337 -2.47 21.58 -0.24
CA GLU A 337 -2.97 22.18 -1.48
C GLU A 337 -3.00 21.14 -2.61
N PHE A 338 -2.00 20.25 -2.69
CA PHE A 338 -1.98 19.14 -3.63
C PHE A 338 -3.12 18.16 -3.36
N GLU A 339 -3.28 17.67 -2.12
CA GLU A 339 -4.38 16.76 -1.75
C GLU A 339 -5.75 17.39 -2.07
N ALA A 340 -5.93 18.68 -1.76
CA ALA A 340 -7.17 19.41 -2.05
C ALA A 340 -7.43 19.53 -3.57
N ALA A 341 -6.41 19.89 -4.35
CA ALA A 341 -6.51 20.00 -5.80
C ALA A 341 -6.88 18.65 -6.45
N VAL A 342 -6.24 17.56 -6.01
CA VAL A 342 -6.56 16.20 -6.49
C VAL A 342 -8.00 15.82 -6.17
N VAL A 343 -8.48 16.08 -4.95
CA VAL A 343 -9.87 15.82 -4.55
C VAL A 343 -10.85 16.62 -5.42
N LYS A 344 -10.57 17.90 -5.73
CA LYS A 344 -11.41 18.72 -6.62
C LYS A 344 -11.51 18.14 -8.03
N VAL A 345 -10.38 17.73 -8.61
CA VAL A 345 -10.36 17.12 -9.95
C VAL A 345 -11.10 15.79 -9.96
N LEU A 346 -10.87 14.93 -8.96
CA LEU A 346 -11.59 13.65 -8.85
C LEU A 346 -13.10 13.83 -8.66
N ALA A 347 -13.53 14.92 -8.01
CA ALA A 347 -14.93 15.29 -7.86
C ALA A 347 -15.54 15.95 -9.11
N GLY A 348 -14.77 16.11 -10.20
CA GLY A 348 -15.20 16.78 -11.42
C GLY A 348 -15.37 18.30 -11.28
N LYS A 349 -14.74 18.92 -10.27
CA LYS A 349 -14.83 20.36 -9.94
C LYS A 349 -13.56 21.13 -10.30
N GLN A 350 -12.92 20.76 -11.39
CA GLN A 350 -11.62 21.33 -11.78
C GLN A 350 -11.68 22.82 -12.17
N GLU A 351 -12.85 23.34 -12.48
CA GLU A 351 -13.14 24.78 -12.62
C GLU A 351 -13.03 25.56 -11.30
N THR A 352 -13.00 24.88 -10.16
CA THR A 352 -12.85 25.48 -8.81
C THR A 352 -11.42 25.46 -8.29
N LEU A 353 -10.46 25.02 -9.13
CA LEU A 353 -9.05 25.10 -8.81
C LEU A 353 -8.62 26.57 -8.74
N VAL A 354 -7.96 26.95 -7.65
CA VAL A 354 -7.29 28.26 -7.58
C VAL A 354 -5.95 28.20 -8.33
N ASP A 355 -5.39 29.36 -8.68
CA ASP A 355 -4.17 29.45 -9.48
C ASP A 355 -3.00 28.63 -8.90
N ASP A 356 -2.83 28.65 -7.57
CA ASP A 356 -1.78 27.87 -6.88
C ASP A 356 -2.02 26.36 -6.98
N GLU A 357 -3.27 25.90 -6.85
CA GLU A 357 -3.64 24.49 -7.01
C GLU A 357 -3.44 24.03 -8.47
N ALA A 358 -3.82 24.88 -9.44
CA ALA A 358 -3.62 24.60 -10.85
C ALA A 358 -2.13 24.52 -11.23
N ALA A 359 -1.30 25.40 -10.66
CA ALA A 359 0.16 25.37 -10.83
C ALA A 359 0.77 24.08 -10.26
N ILE A 360 0.30 23.63 -9.09
CA ILE A 360 0.73 22.37 -8.47
C ILE A 360 0.37 21.15 -9.33
N LEU A 361 -0.79 21.18 -10.01
CA LEU A 361 -1.22 20.09 -10.89
C LEU A 361 -0.68 20.17 -12.32
N GLU A 362 0.09 21.20 -12.66
CA GLU A 362 0.68 21.35 -14.00
C GLU A 362 1.47 20.11 -14.47
N PRO A 363 2.31 19.45 -13.62
CA PRO A 363 3.02 18.24 -14.01
C PRO A 363 2.12 17.06 -14.34
N PHE A 364 0.86 17.10 -13.90
CA PHE A 364 -0.15 16.05 -14.11
C PHE A 364 -1.07 16.36 -15.28
N LEU A 365 -0.95 17.53 -15.91
CA LEU A 365 -1.80 17.90 -17.03
C LEU A 365 -1.50 17.01 -18.24
N GLN A 366 -2.52 16.37 -18.79
CA GLN A 366 -2.40 15.62 -20.02
C GLN A 366 -2.42 16.60 -21.20
N ARG A 367 -1.23 16.96 -21.67
CA ARG A 367 -1.07 17.69 -22.92
C ARG A 367 -1.37 16.74 -24.06
N GLU A 368 -2.41 16.98 -24.83
CA GLU A 368 -2.61 16.29 -26.09
C GLU A 368 -1.37 16.53 -26.96
N VAL A 369 -0.64 15.45 -27.26
CA VAL A 369 0.22 15.45 -28.44
C VAL A 369 -0.75 15.42 -29.61
N PRO A 370 -0.76 16.43 -30.50
CA PRO A 370 -1.60 16.37 -31.68
C PRO A 370 -1.33 15.03 -32.36
N PRO A 371 -2.35 14.25 -32.76
CA PRO A 371 -2.12 13.05 -33.53
C PRO A 371 -1.24 13.46 -34.71
N ASN A 372 -0.18 12.68 -34.93
CA ASN A 372 0.84 12.85 -35.96
C ASN A 372 0.43 13.82 -37.07
N ALA A 373 1.32 14.77 -37.34
CA ALA A 373 1.41 15.45 -38.62
C ALA A 373 1.66 14.44 -39.76
N SER A 374 0.75 13.51 -40.02
CA SER A 374 0.39 13.18 -41.39
C SER A 374 -0.33 14.42 -41.88
N ALA A 375 0.35 15.15 -42.77
CA ALA A 375 -0.20 16.27 -43.50
C ALA A 375 -1.44 15.82 -44.28
N GLU A 376 -2.61 15.80 -43.62
CA GLU A 376 -3.85 16.05 -44.31
C GLU A 376 -3.88 17.57 -44.52
N SER A 377 -3.51 17.98 -45.73
CA SER A 377 -3.81 19.31 -46.24
C SER A 377 -5.29 19.60 -45.97
N PRO A 378 -5.65 20.81 -45.51
CA PRO A 378 -7.05 21.16 -45.33
C PRO A 378 -7.76 20.91 -46.65
N SER A 379 -8.79 20.06 -46.67
CA SER A 379 -9.67 19.97 -47.83
C SER A 379 -10.20 21.37 -48.10
N GLU A 380 -10.15 21.83 -49.36
CA GLU A 380 -10.60 23.17 -49.79
C GLU A 380 -12.10 23.44 -49.51
N GLU A 381 -12.80 22.50 -48.87
CA GLU A 381 -14.20 22.60 -48.46
C GLU A 381 -14.42 22.85 -46.95
N GLU A 382 -13.39 22.98 -46.10
CA GLU A 382 -13.63 23.42 -44.71
C GLU A 382 -13.85 24.94 -44.67
N GLY A 383 -15.13 25.33 -44.59
CA GLY A 383 -15.53 26.72 -44.54
C GLY A 383 -15.02 27.42 -43.27
N PHE A 384 -14.73 28.72 -43.37
CA PHE A 384 -14.30 29.58 -42.25
C PHE A 384 -15.16 29.43 -40.98
N ALA A 385 -16.46 29.15 -41.13
CA ALA A 385 -17.38 28.89 -40.03
C ALA A 385 -17.08 27.58 -39.27
N GLU A 386 -16.72 26.49 -39.95
CA GLU A 386 -16.34 25.22 -39.32
C GLU A 386 -15.03 25.34 -38.56
N HIS A 387 -14.08 26.14 -39.06
CA HIS A 387 -12.84 26.42 -38.35
C HIS A 387 -13.08 27.23 -37.06
N ILE A 388 -14.07 28.13 -37.04
CA ILE A 388 -14.49 28.87 -35.83
C ILE A 388 -15.23 27.94 -34.85
N LEU A 389 -16.11 27.06 -35.34
CA LEU A 389 -16.87 26.12 -34.52
C LEU A 389 -15.98 25.03 -33.91
N LYS A 390 -14.99 24.49 -34.65
CA LYS A 390 -13.97 23.58 -34.11
C LYS A 390 -13.12 24.26 -33.03
N ARG A 391 -12.76 25.53 -33.21
CA ARG A 391 -12.02 26.32 -32.21
C ARG A 391 -12.81 26.51 -30.90
N ARG A 392 -14.14 26.64 -30.99
CA ARG A 392 -15.02 26.71 -29.82
C ARG A 392 -15.18 25.35 -29.12
N ARG A 393 -15.16 24.23 -29.89
CA ARG A 393 -15.24 22.86 -29.36
C ARG A 393 -13.99 22.45 -28.55
N ILE A 394 -12.80 22.80 -29.04
CA ILE A 394 -11.51 22.56 -28.34
C ILE A 394 -11.43 23.40 -27.04
N SER A 395 -12.08 24.56 -27.00
CA SER A 395 -12.11 25.45 -25.84
C SER A 395 -13.09 25.00 -24.73
N SER A 396 -13.97 24.01 -24.97
CA SER A 396 -15.02 23.66 -24.00
C SER A 396 -14.77 22.38 -23.19
N GLU A 397 -13.84 21.53 -23.61
CA GLU A 397 -13.52 20.33 -22.83
C GLU A 397 -12.58 20.71 -21.68
N PRO A 398 -12.92 20.32 -20.44
CA PRO A 398 -12.15 20.75 -19.30
C PRO A 398 -10.84 19.94 -19.23
N PRO A 399 -9.77 20.49 -18.63
CA PRO A 399 -8.44 19.87 -18.64
C PRO A 399 -8.48 18.44 -18.11
N THR A 400 -7.74 17.53 -18.73
CA THR A 400 -7.61 16.15 -18.23
C THR A 400 -6.28 15.99 -17.51
N TYR A 401 -6.29 15.29 -16.39
CA TYR A 401 -5.11 15.04 -15.57
C TYR A 401 -4.82 13.54 -15.49
N LYS A 402 -3.56 13.17 -15.72
CA LYS A 402 -3.05 11.80 -15.55
C LYS A 402 -2.61 11.54 -14.11
N LEU A 403 -2.44 10.27 -13.77
CA LEU A 403 -1.97 9.73 -12.49
C LEU A 403 -2.84 10.00 -11.25
N LEU A 404 -3.73 11.01 -11.27
CA LEU A 404 -4.49 11.41 -10.07
C LEU A 404 -5.38 10.30 -9.53
N ARG A 405 -5.92 9.44 -10.40
CA ARG A 405 -6.69 8.24 -10.01
C ARG A 405 -5.83 7.12 -9.47
N SER A 406 -4.54 7.13 -9.82
CA SER A 406 -3.56 6.14 -9.39
C SER A 406 -2.83 6.52 -8.10
N ILE A 407 -3.13 7.68 -7.50
CA ILE A 407 -2.65 8.06 -6.17
C ILE A 407 -3.49 7.34 -5.11
N PRO A 408 -2.97 6.28 -4.45
CA PRO A 408 -3.72 5.63 -3.40
C PRO A 408 -3.79 6.53 -2.15
N PRO A 409 -4.93 6.57 -1.43
CA PRO A 409 -5.04 7.31 -0.17
C PRO A 409 -4.32 6.63 1.00
N THR A 410 -3.81 5.42 0.82
CA THR A 410 -3.14 4.64 1.87
C THR A 410 -1.95 3.87 1.33
N SER A 411 -0.96 3.60 2.20
CA SER A 411 0.14 2.67 1.94
C SER A 411 -0.18 1.22 2.35
N ASN A 412 -1.47 0.84 2.38
CA ASN A 412 -1.90 -0.46 2.92
C ASN A 412 -1.36 -1.68 2.13
N ALA A 413 -1.04 -1.51 0.85
CA ALA A 413 -0.37 -2.56 0.07
C ALA A 413 0.99 -2.94 0.69
N VAL A 414 1.73 -1.94 1.19
CA VAL A 414 3.04 -2.13 1.82
C VAL A 414 2.90 -2.86 3.16
N GLU A 415 1.91 -2.48 3.98
CA GLU A 415 1.63 -3.18 5.25
C GLU A 415 1.21 -4.64 5.05
N ARG A 416 0.44 -4.92 3.99
CA ARG A 416 0.09 -6.30 3.60
C ARG A 416 1.32 -7.07 3.16
N LEU A 417 2.24 -6.45 2.41
CA LEU A 417 3.52 -7.05 2.06
C LEU A 417 4.32 -7.43 3.32
N PHE A 418 4.44 -6.55 4.30
CA PHE A 418 5.12 -6.88 5.56
C PHE A 418 4.45 -8.02 6.32
N SER A 419 3.12 -8.13 6.25
CA SER A 419 2.40 -9.30 6.79
C SER A 419 2.78 -10.59 6.06
N ILE A 420 2.85 -10.56 4.73
CA ILE A 420 3.27 -11.69 3.89
C ILE A 420 4.73 -12.05 4.19
N ALA A 421 5.63 -11.07 4.26
CA ALA A 421 7.04 -11.25 4.58
C ALA A 421 7.23 -11.94 5.95
N ARG A 422 6.49 -11.51 6.98
CA ARG A 422 6.47 -12.18 8.29
C ARG A 422 5.98 -13.63 8.21
N ALA A 423 5.01 -13.93 7.35
CA ALA A 423 4.54 -15.30 7.13
C ALA A 423 5.54 -16.16 6.34
N VAL A 424 6.34 -15.53 5.47
CA VAL A 424 7.41 -16.16 4.69
C VAL A 424 8.63 -16.47 5.56
N LEU A 425 9.03 -15.56 6.46
CA LEU A 425 10.15 -15.71 7.38
C LEU A 425 9.89 -16.66 8.58
N ARG A 426 9.10 -17.72 8.41
CA ARG A 426 8.90 -18.74 9.47
C ARG A 426 10.19 -19.54 9.74
N LEU A 427 10.16 -20.39 10.77
CA LEU A 427 11.30 -21.17 11.30
C LEU A 427 12.21 -21.79 10.23
N GLU A 428 11.63 -22.33 9.16
CA GLU A 428 12.34 -23.02 8.06
C GLU A 428 13.07 -22.08 7.10
N ARG A 429 12.82 -20.77 7.18
CA ARG A 429 13.33 -19.72 6.28
C ARG A 429 14.09 -18.60 7.02
N HIS A 430 14.33 -18.71 8.33
CA HIS A 430 15.10 -17.70 9.10
C HIS A 430 16.56 -17.53 8.65
N ARG A 431 17.10 -18.46 7.85
CA ARG A 431 18.48 -18.40 7.33
C ARG A 431 18.56 -17.99 5.86
N LEU A 432 17.45 -17.50 5.27
CA LEU A 432 17.50 -16.93 3.93
C LEU A 432 18.32 -15.65 3.95
N SER A 433 19.12 -15.42 2.90
CA SER A 433 19.72 -14.11 2.68
C SER A 433 18.61 -13.08 2.37
N PRO A 434 18.80 -11.79 2.70
CA PRO A 434 17.86 -10.74 2.35
C PRO A 434 17.49 -10.74 0.85
N MET A 435 18.48 -10.97 -0.02
CA MET A 435 18.28 -11.04 -1.47
C MET A 435 17.38 -12.20 -1.91
N THR A 436 17.53 -13.37 -1.26
CA THR A 436 16.66 -14.53 -1.54
C THR A 436 15.23 -14.28 -1.06
N LEU A 437 15.08 -13.61 0.10
CA LEU A 437 13.78 -13.21 0.62
C LEU A 437 13.10 -12.22 -0.34
N GLU A 438 13.82 -11.19 -0.77
CA GLU A 438 13.34 -10.19 -1.72
C GLU A 438 12.87 -10.87 -3.02
N MET A 439 13.68 -11.76 -3.60
CA MET A 439 13.31 -12.50 -4.81
C MET A 439 12.01 -13.31 -4.65
N ILE A 440 11.85 -14.02 -3.53
CA ILE A 440 10.63 -14.79 -3.24
C ILE A 440 9.41 -13.85 -3.16
N LEU A 441 9.55 -12.73 -2.46
CA LEU A 441 8.46 -11.77 -2.26
C LEU A 441 8.12 -11.03 -3.56
N PHE A 442 9.13 -10.60 -4.30
CA PHE A 442 8.99 -9.95 -5.60
C PHE A 442 8.22 -10.82 -6.58
N LEU A 443 8.65 -12.07 -6.78
CA LEU A 443 7.93 -13.01 -7.65
C LEU A 443 6.52 -13.34 -7.15
N ARG A 444 6.31 -13.39 -5.83
CA ARG A 444 4.99 -13.67 -5.26
C ARG A 444 4.01 -12.53 -5.51
N ILE A 445 4.42 -11.30 -5.24
CA ILE A 445 3.56 -10.13 -5.39
C ILE A 445 3.31 -9.82 -6.86
N ASN A 446 4.34 -9.95 -7.70
CA ASN A 446 4.25 -9.72 -9.14
C ASN A 446 3.87 -10.99 -9.92
N SER A 447 3.06 -11.89 -9.32
CA SER A 447 2.65 -13.17 -9.95
C SER A 447 1.91 -13.00 -11.28
N ALA A 448 1.29 -11.85 -11.53
CA ALA A 448 0.67 -11.53 -12.81
C ALA A 448 1.68 -11.32 -13.96
N TYR A 449 2.93 -11.02 -13.66
CA TYR A 449 3.97 -10.69 -14.65
C TYR A 449 4.79 -11.89 -15.12
N TRP A 450 4.57 -13.07 -14.57
CA TRP A 450 5.28 -14.26 -15.01
C TRP A 450 4.39 -15.48 -15.11
N ASN A 451 4.63 -16.24 -16.17
CA ASN A 451 3.94 -17.48 -16.45
C ASN A 451 4.94 -18.47 -17.06
N VAL A 452 4.42 -19.58 -17.56
CA VAL A 452 5.22 -20.65 -18.18
C VAL A 452 6.04 -20.12 -19.37
N ALA A 453 5.52 -19.17 -20.16
CA ALA A 453 6.24 -18.57 -21.29
C ALA A 453 7.37 -17.63 -20.82
N THR A 454 7.18 -16.88 -19.74
CA THR A 454 8.26 -16.09 -19.11
C THR A 454 9.40 -17.00 -18.71
N VAL A 455 9.11 -18.14 -18.07
CA VAL A 455 10.13 -19.10 -17.66
C VAL A 455 10.83 -19.72 -18.87
N ASP A 456 10.10 -20.08 -19.93
CA ASP A 456 10.68 -20.64 -21.16
C ASP A 456 11.66 -19.69 -21.84
N SER A 457 11.44 -18.37 -21.75
CA SER A 457 12.39 -17.38 -22.25
C SER A 457 13.69 -17.27 -21.43
N CYS A 458 13.71 -17.84 -20.22
CA CYS A 458 14.83 -17.77 -19.29
C CYS A 458 15.68 -19.05 -19.21
N VAL A 459 15.12 -20.24 -19.53
CA VAL A 459 15.71 -21.56 -19.16
C VAL A 459 16.25 -22.41 -20.29
#